data_AF-A0A9X7T5T8-F1
#
_entry.id   AF-A0A9X7T5T8-F1
#
_cell.length_a   1.000
_cell.length_b   1.000
_cell.length_c   1.000
_cell.angle_alpha   90.00
_cell.angle_beta   90.00
_cell.angle_gamma   90.00
#
_symmetry.space_group_name_H-M   'P 1'
#
loop_
_entity.id
_entity.type
_entity.pdbx_description
1 polymer ?
#
loop_
_entity_poly.entity_id
_entity_poly.type
_entity_poly.pdbx_seq_one_letter_code
_entity_poly.pdbx_strand_id
1 'polypeptide(L)'
;MIKTSDNIINKAMFKSEREEWETPQEFFDKLNDEFGFQLDVCALPTNAKCERYFTPDDDGLHQEWTGVCWMNPPYGREIGKWVKKAYESAKQGATVVCLLPARTDVKWWHDYCMKAEIRLVRGRMKFVGADNMAPFPNAVVIFSPASAGCSYKAIDK
;
A
#
# COMPACT_ATOMS: atom_id res chain seq x y z
N MET A 1 11.87 52.46 12.97
CA MET A 1 11.89 51.31 13.91
C MET A 1 11.05 50.21 13.26
N ILE A 2 11.72 49.29 12.57
CA ILE A 2 11.10 48.23 11.77
C ILE A 2 10.62 47.16 12.76
N LYS A 3 9.32 46.88 12.81
CA LYS A 3 8.79 45.73 13.57
C LYS A 3 9.13 44.47 12.77
N THR A 4 9.96 43.63 13.38
CA THR A 4 10.45 42.37 12.85
C THR A 4 9.30 41.41 12.54
N SER A 5 9.44 40.79 11.37
CA SER A 5 8.67 39.68 10.87
C SER A 5 8.92 38.46 11.76
N ASP A 6 7.95 38.09 12.60
CA ASP A 6 7.96 36.76 13.21
C ASP A 6 7.51 35.75 12.16
N ASN A 7 8.53 35.14 11.58
CA ASN A 7 8.53 33.98 10.73
C ASN A 7 7.73 32.87 11.43
N ILE A 8 6.45 32.72 11.08
CA ILE A 8 5.65 31.56 11.43
C ILE A 8 6.23 30.40 10.62
N ILE A 9 7.26 29.79 11.19
CA ILE A 9 7.93 28.60 10.70
C ILE A 9 6.86 27.55 10.46
N ASN A 10 6.76 27.11 9.21
CA ASN A 10 6.08 25.93 8.69
C ASN A 10 6.03 24.77 9.70
N LYS A 11 5.00 24.77 10.53
CA LYS A 11 4.68 23.69 11.47
C LYS A 11 3.21 23.25 11.33
N ALA A 12 2.70 23.28 10.10
CA ALA A 12 1.47 22.60 9.71
C ALA A 12 1.88 21.29 9.01
N MET A 13 2.04 20.21 9.77
CA MET A 13 1.01 19.17 9.95
C MET A 13 0.80 18.30 8.70
N PHE A 14 1.69 17.32 8.52
CA PHE A 14 1.41 16.09 7.77
C PHE A 14 1.67 14.87 8.65
N LYS A 15 1.07 14.87 9.85
CA LYS A 15 0.88 13.63 10.60
C LYS A 15 -0.60 13.32 10.48
N SER A 16 -0.99 12.41 9.59
CA SER A 16 -2.35 11.89 9.66
C SER A 16 -2.46 11.16 11.01
N GLU A 17 -3.51 11.45 11.78
CA GLU A 17 -3.76 10.75 13.04
C GLU A 17 -4.12 9.28 12.82
N ARG A 18 -4.52 8.93 11.58
CA ARG A 18 -4.85 7.59 11.13
C ARG A 18 -3.85 7.10 10.09
N GLU A 19 -3.18 5.99 10.39
CA GLU A 19 -2.28 5.29 9.46
C GLU A 19 -3.05 4.22 8.65
N GLU A 20 -4.18 3.75 9.16
CA GLU A 20 -5.01 2.71 8.56
C GLU A 20 -6.10 3.28 7.66
N TRP A 21 -5.99 3.04 6.36
CA TRP A 21 -6.92 3.56 5.36
C TRP A 21 -7.63 2.42 4.64
N GLU A 22 -8.94 2.31 4.77
CA GLU A 22 -9.69 1.25 4.07
C GLU A 22 -9.77 1.54 2.56
N THR A 23 -9.48 0.51 1.77
CA THR A 23 -9.53 0.56 0.30
C THR A 23 -10.99 0.66 -0.18
N PRO A 24 -11.31 1.56 -1.13
CA PRO A 24 -12.63 1.59 -1.77
C PRO A 24 -13.01 0.24 -2.38
N GLN A 25 -14.23 -0.23 -2.11
CA GLN A 25 -14.66 -1.58 -2.47
C GLN A 25 -14.55 -1.84 -3.98
N GLU A 26 -15.03 -0.91 -4.81
CA GLU A 26 -14.99 -1.05 -6.28
C GLU A 26 -13.56 -1.20 -6.83
N PHE A 27 -12.59 -0.50 -6.23
CA PHE A 27 -11.19 -0.61 -6.64
C PHE A 27 -10.59 -1.97 -6.25
N PHE A 28 -10.93 -2.45 -5.04
CA PHE A 28 -10.54 -3.78 -4.61
C PHE A 28 -11.16 -4.86 -5.50
N ASP A 29 -12.47 -4.78 -5.78
CA ASP A 29 -13.20 -5.77 -6.57
C ASP A 29 -12.60 -5.95 -7.97
N LYS A 30 -12.26 -4.85 -8.66
CA LYS A 30 -11.60 -4.90 -9.98
C LYS A 30 -10.28 -5.69 -9.96
N LEU A 31 -9.49 -5.53 -8.90
CA LEU A 31 -8.24 -6.27 -8.74
C LEU A 31 -8.51 -7.71 -8.28
N ASN A 32 -9.53 -7.91 -7.45
CA ASN A 32 -9.92 -9.23 -6.98
C ASN A 32 -10.44 -10.11 -8.13
N ASP A 33 -11.19 -9.54 -9.07
CA ASP A 33 -11.64 -10.24 -10.28
C ASP A 33 -10.47 -10.72 -11.15
N GLU A 34 -9.35 -9.97 -11.14
CA GLU A 34 -8.14 -10.34 -11.88
C GLU A 34 -7.28 -11.37 -11.14
N PHE A 35 -7.09 -11.19 -9.84
CA PHE A 35 -6.08 -11.94 -9.08
C PHE A 35 -6.66 -13.05 -8.20
N GLY A 36 -7.93 -12.96 -7.81
CA GLY A 36 -8.59 -13.89 -6.89
C GLY A 36 -7.96 -13.89 -5.50
N PHE A 37 -8.08 -12.79 -4.77
CA PHE A 37 -7.46 -12.64 -3.44
C PHE A 37 -8.02 -13.64 -2.42
N GLN A 38 -7.11 -14.20 -1.64
CA GLN A 38 -7.39 -15.26 -0.66
C GLN A 38 -7.05 -14.84 0.77
N LEU A 39 -6.23 -13.80 0.93
CA LEU A 39 -5.71 -13.33 2.21
C LEU A 39 -5.52 -11.82 2.19
N ASP A 40 -6.08 -11.12 3.18
CA ASP A 40 -5.79 -9.71 3.44
C ASP A 40 -4.78 -9.59 4.59
N VAL A 41 -3.53 -9.23 4.28
CA VAL A 41 -2.43 -9.36 5.24
C VAL A 41 -2.35 -8.22 6.26
N CYS A 42 -3.18 -7.19 6.13
CA CYS A 42 -3.19 -6.02 6.99
C CYS A 42 -4.58 -5.40 7.09
N ALA A 43 -5.43 -6.00 7.93
CA ALA A 43 -6.82 -5.62 8.07
C ALA A 43 -7.25 -5.45 9.54
N LEU A 44 -8.44 -4.92 9.72
CA LEU A 44 -9.27 -5.06 10.91
C LEU A 44 -10.50 -5.91 10.56
N PRO A 45 -11.16 -6.54 11.54
CA PRO A 45 -12.40 -7.28 11.30
C PRO A 45 -13.48 -6.45 10.59
N THR A 46 -13.47 -5.13 10.76
CA THR A 46 -14.46 -4.20 10.20
C THR A 46 -14.15 -3.75 8.76
N ASN A 47 -12.93 -3.96 8.27
CA ASN A 47 -12.52 -3.46 6.94
C ASN A 47 -11.81 -4.51 6.06
N ALA A 48 -11.67 -5.75 6.56
CA ALA A 48 -11.06 -6.85 5.83
C ALA A 48 -11.71 -7.05 4.47
N LYS A 49 -10.87 -7.24 3.45
CA LYS A 49 -11.31 -7.45 2.06
C LYS A 49 -11.33 -8.92 1.64
N CYS A 50 -10.80 -9.80 2.49
CA CYS A 50 -10.83 -11.26 2.30
C CYS A 50 -11.41 -11.93 3.55
N GLU A 51 -11.96 -13.14 3.40
CA GLU A 51 -12.44 -13.94 4.54
C GLU A 51 -11.30 -14.31 5.50
N ARG A 52 -10.12 -14.62 4.96
CA ARG A 52 -8.89 -14.78 5.75
C ARG A 52 -8.15 -13.45 5.81
N TYR A 53 -7.79 -13.03 7.00
CA TYR A 53 -7.05 -11.80 7.20
C TYR A 53 -6.20 -11.84 8.46
N PHE A 54 -5.23 -10.94 8.56
CA PHE A 54 -4.46 -10.70 9.77
C PHE A 54 -4.81 -9.35 10.37
N THR A 55 -5.02 -9.34 11.69
CA THR A 55 -5.22 -8.16 12.50
C THR A 55 -3.89 -7.66 13.10
N PRO A 56 -3.85 -6.47 13.72
CA PRO A 56 -2.68 -6.03 14.47
C PRO A 56 -2.25 -7.03 15.56
N ASP A 57 -3.19 -7.74 16.18
CA ASP A 57 -2.91 -8.74 17.23
C ASP A 57 -2.26 -10.00 16.67
N ASP A 58 -2.51 -10.33 15.40
CA ASP A 58 -1.87 -11.46 14.71
C ASP A 58 -0.43 -11.13 14.27
N ASP A 59 -0.05 -9.85 14.25
CA ASP A 59 1.22 -9.35 13.71
C ASP A 59 1.52 -9.92 12.32
N GLY A 60 0.79 -9.42 11.31
CA GLY A 60 0.87 -9.90 9.93
C GLY A 60 2.28 -9.95 9.33
N LEU A 61 3.25 -9.18 9.83
CA LEU A 61 4.65 -9.25 9.37
C LEU A 61 5.35 -10.57 9.77
N HIS A 62 4.92 -11.18 10.87
CA HIS A 62 5.46 -12.44 11.39
C HIS A 62 4.67 -13.67 10.93
N GLN A 63 3.59 -13.48 10.17
CA GLN A 63 2.78 -14.56 9.63
C GLN A 63 3.31 -15.10 8.30
N GLU A 64 2.92 -16.33 7.99
CA GLU A 64 3.13 -16.95 6.68
C GLU A 64 2.12 -16.38 5.67
N TRP A 65 2.62 -15.88 4.53
CA TRP A 65 1.78 -15.34 3.45
C TRP A 65 1.79 -16.34 2.30
N THR A 66 0.65 -16.98 2.04
CA THR A 66 0.52 -18.04 1.04
C THR A 66 -0.66 -17.77 0.11
N GLY A 67 -0.55 -18.23 -1.14
CA GLY A 67 -1.56 -17.99 -2.16
C GLY A 67 -1.52 -16.56 -2.73
N VAL A 68 -2.69 -16.00 -3.03
CA VAL A 68 -2.82 -14.63 -3.56
C VAL A 68 -3.24 -13.68 -2.45
N CYS A 69 -2.34 -12.76 -2.09
CA CYS A 69 -2.48 -11.85 -0.97
C CYS A 69 -2.78 -10.42 -1.42
N TRP A 70 -3.74 -9.79 -0.76
CA TRP A 70 -3.97 -8.35 -0.81
C TRP A 70 -3.19 -7.68 0.33
N MET A 71 -2.51 -6.57 0.03
CA MET A 71 -1.78 -5.79 1.01
C MET A 71 -2.06 -4.30 0.85
N ASN A 72 -2.74 -3.70 1.82
CA ASN A 72 -2.89 -2.26 1.97
C ASN A 72 -2.40 -1.85 3.37
N PRO A 73 -1.08 -1.69 3.57
CA PRO A 73 -0.48 -1.63 4.90
C PRO A 73 -0.85 -0.33 5.61
N PRO A 74 -0.66 -0.23 6.95
CA PRO A 74 -0.66 1.05 7.63
C PRO A 74 0.35 2.01 7.01
N TYR A 75 -0.10 3.20 6.62
CA TYR A 75 0.72 4.21 5.97
C TYR A 75 1.51 4.99 7.03
N GLY A 76 2.73 4.53 7.27
CA GLY A 76 3.63 5.11 8.25
C GLY A 76 5.09 4.75 8.00
N ARG A 77 5.90 4.76 9.06
CA ARG A 77 7.34 4.48 8.98
C ARG A 77 7.67 3.04 8.57
N GLU A 78 6.72 2.13 8.77
CA GLU A 78 6.95 0.69 8.61
C GLU A 78 6.62 0.14 7.22
N ILE A 79 6.13 0.97 6.27
CA ILE A 79 5.78 0.54 4.90
C ILE A 79 6.91 -0.28 4.26
N GLY A 80 8.17 0.14 4.45
CA GLY A 80 9.31 -0.58 3.90
C GLY A 80 9.43 -2.04 4.38
N LYS A 81 9.00 -2.35 5.62
CA LYS A 81 8.98 -3.73 6.15
C LYS A 81 7.90 -4.57 5.47
N TRP A 82 6.71 -4.00 5.28
CA TRP A 82 5.61 -4.65 4.56
C TRP A 82 5.99 -4.96 3.11
N VAL A 83 6.60 -3.99 2.41
CA VAL A 83 7.06 -4.19 1.03
C VAL A 83 8.16 -5.25 0.94
N LYS A 84 9.12 -5.23 1.88
CA LYS A 84 10.15 -6.29 1.97
C LYS A 84 9.52 -7.67 2.17
N LYS A 85 8.56 -7.79 3.08
CA LYS A 85 7.84 -9.04 3.36
C LYS A 85 7.01 -9.51 2.16
N ALA A 86 6.37 -8.61 1.42
CA ALA A 86 5.66 -8.92 0.17
C ALA A 86 6.61 -9.52 -0.87
N TYR A 87 7.76 -8.88 -1.08
CA TYR A 87 8.81 -9.35 -1.98
C TYR A 87 9.37 -10.72 -1.55
N GLU A 88 9.66 -10.91 -0.27
CA GLU A 88 10.18 -12.18 0.26
C GLU A 88 9.16 -13.31 0.16
N SER A 89 7.89 -13.04 0.44
CA SER A 89 6.79 -14.02 0.33
C SER A 89 6.57 -14.42 -1.14
N ALA A 90 6.72 -13.48 -2.08
CA ALA A 90 6.64 -13.81 -3.49
C ALA A 90 7.75 -14.74 -3.97
N LYS A 91 8.97 -14.57 -3.43
CA LYS A 91 10.08 -15.52 -3.66
C LYS A 91 9.81 -16.92 -3.08
N GLN A 92 8.84 -17.05 -2.17
CA GLN A 92 8.42 -18.30 -1.56
C GLN A 92 7.16 -18.89 -2.22
N GLY A 93 6.66 -18.27 -3.29
CA GLY A 93 5.54 -18.80 -4.09
C GLY A 93 4.22 -18.04 -3.96
N ALA A 94 4.14 -17.00 -3.13
CA ALA A 94 2.94 -16.16 -3.07
C ALA A 94 2.84 -15.17 -4.24
N THR A 95 1.63 -14.75 -4.58
CA THR A 95 1.43 -13.51 -5.32
C THR A 95 0.93 -12.45 -4.35
N VAL A 96 1.58 -11.29 -4.27
CA VAL A 96 1.20 -10.22 -3.34
C VAL A 96 0.93 -8.94 -4.13
N VAL A 97 -0.32 -8.49 -4.08
CA VAL A 97 -0.78 -7.26 -4.72
C VAL A 97 -0.90 -6.17 -3.66
N CYS A 98 -0.11 -5.11 -3.85
CA CYS A 98 0.11 -4.08 -2.84
C CYS A 98 -0.48 -2.74 -3.29
N LEU A 99 -1.34 -2.11 -2.49
CA LEU A 99 -1.73 -0.71 -2.67
C LEU A 99 -0.80 0.20 -1.86
N LEU A 100 0.06 0.95 -2.56
CA LEU A 100 1.14 1.74 -1.96
C LEU A 100 1.08 3.22 -2.38
N PRO A 101 1.60 4.14 -1.57
CA PRO A 101 1.95 5.46 -2.07
C PRO A 101 3.08 5.33 -3.11
N ALA A 102 2.95 6.00 -4.26
CA ALA A 102 3.99 6.00 -5.29
C ALA A 102 5.17 6.90 -4.85
N ARG A 103 6.05 6.34 -4.02
CA ARG A 103 7.22 7.00 -3.42
C ARG A 103 8.48 6.58 -4.18
N THR A 104 8.69 7.15 -5.36
CA THR A 104 9.83 6.79 -6.22
C THR A 104 11.18 7.31 -5.72
N ASP A 105 11.21 7.98 -4.57
CA ASP A 105 12.36 8.63 -3.94
C ASP A 105 12.89 7.89 -2.70
N VAL A 106 12.22 6.84 -2.24
CA VAL A 106 12.57 6.13 -1.00
C VAL A 106 13.23 4.77 -1.26
N LYS A 107 14.13 4.37 -0.36
CA LYS A 107 14.96 3.16 -0.50
C LYS A 107 14.16 1.88 -0.79
N TRP A 108 13.08 1.61 -0.05
CA TRP A 108 12.30 0.38 -0.24
C TRP A 108 11.63 0.30 -1.62
N TRP A 109 11.36 1.43 -2.26
CA TRP A 109 10.81 1.45 -3.62
C TRP A 109 11.85 0.94 -4.62
N HIS A 110 13.08 1.47 -4.55
CA HIS A 110 14.18 1.05 -5.40
C HIS A 110 14.63 -0.39 -5.11
N ASP A 111 14.70 -0.76 -3.82
CA ASP A 111 15.16 -2.07 -3.39
C ASP A 111 14.17 -3.18 -3.75
N TYR A 112 12.86 -2.91 -3.80
CA TYR A 112 11.85 -3.96 -3.96
C TYR A 112 10.86 -3.66 -5.09
N CYS A 113 10.11 -2.55 -5.04
CA CYS A 113 9.05 -2.26 -6.01
C CYS A 113 9.55 -2.20 -7.45
N MET A 114 10.76 -1.67 -7.70
CA MET A 114 11.36 -1.64 -9.03
C MET A 114 11.73 -3.01 -9.61
N LYS A 115 11.49 -4.11 -8.88
CA LYS A 115 11.66 -5.50 -9.34
C LYS A 115 10.31 -6.20 -9.61
N ALA A 116 9.22 -5.49 -9.44
CA ALA A 116 7.85 -5.99 -9.56
C ALA A 116 7.15 -5.43 -10.81
N GLU A 117 5.93 -5.90 -11.06
CA GLU A 117 5.01 -5.16 -11.92
C GLU A 117 4.47 -3.94 -11.15
N ILE A 118 4.47 -2.77 -11.77
CA ILE A 118 3.95 -1.54 -11.19
C ILE A 118 2.83 -0.98 -12.06
N ARG A 119 1.68 -0.75 -11.45
CA ARG A 119 0.54 -0.07 -12.06
C ARG A 119 0.30 1.26 -11.38
N LEU A 120 0.58 2.35 -12.08
CA LEU A 120 0.37 3.70 -11.56
C LEU A 120 -1.11 4.06 -11.67
N VAL A 121 -1.72 4.44 -10.55
CA VAL A 121 -3.14 4.81 -10.51
C VAL A 121 -3.32 6.21 -11.09
N ARG A 122 -4.27 6.38 -12.01
CA ARG A 122 -4.64 7.69 -12.56
C ARG A 122 -5.41 8.50 -11.52
N GLY A 123 -4.75 9.55 -11.01
CA GLY A 123 -5.27 10.38 -9.94
C GLY A 123 -4.96 9.81 -8.55
N ARG A 124 -5.49 10.47 -7.52
CA ARG A 124 -5.25 10.10 -6.11
C ARG A 124 -6.45 9.31 -5.59
N MET A 125 -6.22 8.29 -4.77
CA MET A 125 -7.31 7.51 -4.15
C MET A 125 -8.09 8.36 -3.15
N LYS A 126 -9.42 8.17 -3.08
CA LYS A 126 -10.21 8.61 -1.93
C LYS A 126 -10.52 7.38 -1.09
N PHE A 127 -9.81 7.21 0.02
CA PHE A 127 -10.02 6.07 0.90
C PHE A 127 -11.38 6.17 1.61
N VAL A 128 -11.91 5.02 2.05
CA VAL A 128 -13.20 4.97 2.75
C VAL A 128 -13.09 5.79 4.05
N GLY A 129 -14.09 6.65 4.28
CA GLY A 129 -14.13 7.55 5.43
C GLY A 129 -13.18 8.76 5.36
N ALA A 130 -12.42 8.94 4.28
CA ALA A 130 -11.59 10.13 4.10
C ALA A 130 -12.42 11.31 3.54
N ASP A 131 -12.26 12.50 4.11
CA ASP A 131 -12.89 13.72 3.60
C ASP A 131 -12.36 14.09 2.20
N ASN A 132 -11.04 13.95 2.03
CA ASN A 132 -10.30 14.37 0.85
C ASN A 132 -9.61 13.20 0.16
N MET A 133 -9.18 13.43 -1.09
CA MET A 133 -8.28 12.53 -1.80
C MET A 133 -6.94 12.43 -1.03
N ALA A 134 -6.30 11.27 -1.11
CA ALA A 134 -4.99 11.03 -0.54
C ALA A 134 -4.00 12.13 -0.97
N PRO A 135 -3.18 12.70 -0.07
CA PRO A 135 -2.26 13.79 -0.41
C PRO A 135 -1.04 13.32 -1.23
N PHE A 136 -1.02 12.07 -1.67
CA PHE A 136 0.06 11.43 -2.41
C PHE A 136 -0.49 10.59 -3.58
N PRO A 137 0.30 10.36 -4.64
CA PRO A 137 -0.06 9.43 -5.70
C PRO A 137 -0.09 7.99 -5.19
N ASN A 138 -0.91 7.14 -5.83
CA ASN A 138 -1.04 5.73 -5.49
C ASN A 138 -0.52 4.84 -6.63
N ALA A 139 0.00 3.67 -6.26
CA ALA A 139 0.39 2.63 -7.19
C ALA A 139 -0.05 1.27 -6.67
N VAL A 140 -0.40 0.36 -7.59
CA VAL A 140 -0.51 -1.07 -7.30
C VAL A 140 0.81 -1.72 -7.69
N VAL A 141 1.46 -2.40 -6.75
CA VAL A 141 2.72 -3.12 -6.98
C VAL A 141 2.46 -4.60 -6.81
N ILE A 142 2.80 -5.40 -7.81
CA ILE A 142 2.51 -6.84 -7.86
C ILE A 142 3.81 -7.63 -7.83
N PHE A 143 4.05 -8.28 -6.68
CA PHE A 143 5.12 -9.25 -6.52
C PHE A 143 4.56 -10.64 -6.83
N SER A 144 5.15 -11.37 -7.78
CA SER A 144 4.72 -12.74 -8.10
C SER A 144 5.93 -13.67 -8.25
N PRO A 145 5.77 -14.99 -8.12
CA PRO A 145 6.86 -15.95 -8.28
C PRO A 145 7.41 -15.95 -9.72
N ALA A 146 6.55 -15.58 -10.68
CA ALA A 146 6.83 -15.55 -12.10
C ALA A 146 7.32 -14.18 -12.60
N SER A 147 7.58 -13.20 -11.72
CA SER A 147 8.07 -11.87 -12.08
C SER A 147 9.50 -11.93 -12.65
N ALA A 148 9.65 -12.48 -13.85
CA ALA A 148 10.84 -12.46 -14.67
C ALA A 148 10.92 -11.12 -15.42
N GLY A 149 11.16 -10.04 -14.67
CA GLY A 149 11.34 -8.70 -15.21
C GLY A 149 10.29 -7.68 -14.74
N CYS A 150 10.66 -6.41 -14.85
CA CYS A 150 9.86 -5.29 -14.37
C CYS A 150 8.96 -4.78 -15.50
N SER A 151 7.67 -4.62 -15.24
CA SER A 151 6.70 -4.05 -16.17
C SER A 151 5.98 -2.86 -15.53
N TYR A 152 5.58 -1.89 -16.35
CA TYR A 152 4.99 -0.63 -15.89
C TYR A 152 3.81 -0.23 -16.77
N LYS A 153 2.66 0.07 -16.18
CA LYS A 153 1.48 0.61 -16.90
C LYS A 153 0.69 1.59 -16.05
N ALA A 154 -0.15 2.41 -16.67
CA ALA A 154 -1.15 3.21 -15.97
C ALA A 154 -2.46 2.43 -15.85
N ILE A 155 -3.19 2.60 -14.73
CA ILE A 155 -4.52 2.03 -14.50
C ILE A 155 -5.46 3.09 -13.93
N ASP A 156 -6.76 2.90 -14.14
CA ASP A 156 -7.78 3.75 -13.54
C ASP A 156 -8.08 3.28 -12.10
N LYS A 157 -8.51 4.22 -11.25
CA LYS A 157 -9.05 3.91 -9.92
C LYS A 157 -10.55 3.63 -9.98
#